data_AF-F8IH34-F1
#
_entry.id   AF-F8IH34-F1
#
_cell.length_a   1.000
_cell.length_b   1.000
_cell.length_c   1.000
_cell.angle_alpha   90.00
_cell.angle_beta   90.00
_cell.angle_gamma   90.00
#
_symmetry.space_group_name_H-M   'P 1'
#
loop_
_entity.id
_entity.type
_entity.pdbx_description
1 polymer ?
#
loop_
_entity_poly.entity_id
_entity_poly.type
_entity_poly.pdbx_seq_one_letter_code
_entity_poly.pdbx_strand_id
1 'polypeptide(L)'
;MVIMLDRIARRRSPAWETSEVYRAYQEALFEAVERCRAAEVAYEWADDPAEPLAFANLQKARAEVSTILREAREAWRNGNDVERVSH
;
A
#
# COMPACT_ATOMS: atom_id res chain seq x y z
N MET A 1 12.23 26.67 -12.34
CA MET A 1 11.94 25.60 -11.35
C MET A 1 10.45 25.20 -11.33
N VAL A 2 9.51 26.12 -11.56
CA VAL A 2 8.05 25.86 -11.61
C VAL A 2 7.64 24.89 -12.74
N ILE A 3 8.31 24.92 -13.90
CA ILE A 3 8.01 24.05 -15.06
C ILE A 3 8.29 22.55 -14.77
N MET A 4 9.21 22.25 -13.85
CA MET A 4 9.61 20.86 -13.55
C MET A 4 8.60 20.15 -12.63
N LEU A 5 7.98 20.87 -11.70
CA LEU A 5 6.88 20.35 -10.86
C LEU A 5 5.61 20.14 -11.68
N ASP A 6 5.30 21.06 -12.60
CA ASP A 6 4.14 20.95 -13.48
C ASP A 6 4.26 19.75 -14.45
N ARG A 7 5.50 19.41 -14.88
CA ARG A 7 5.77 18.23 -15.71
C ARG A 7 5.66 16.91 -14.94
N ILE A 8 5.92 16.91 -13.63
CA ILE A 8 5.74 15.75 -12.74
C ILE A 8 4.26 15.59 -12.37
N ALA A 9 3.56 16.70 -12.12
CA ALA A 9 2.12 16.72 -11.89
C ALA A 9 1.34 16.21 -13.12
N ARG A 10 1.73 16.61 -14.34
CA ARG A 10 1.18 16.06 -15.60
C ARG A 10 1.58 14.60 -15.87
N ARG A 11 2.53 14.03 -15.12
CA ARG A 11 2.96 12.62 -15.19
C ARG A 11 2.21 11.73 -14.19
N ARG A 12 1.55 12.31 -13.20
CA ARG A 12 0.47 11.64 -12.48
C ARG A 12 -0.77 11.79 -13.35
N SER A 13 -1.16 10.73 -14.04
CA SER A 13 -2.45 10.71 -14.72
C SER A 13 -3.53 10.98 -13.66
N PRO A 14 -4.33 12.07 -13.76
CA PRO A 14 -5.44 12.35 -12.85
C PRO A 14 -6.44 11.17 -12.78
N ALA A 15 -6.38 10.29 -13.77
CA ALA A 15 -7.15 9.07 -13.88
C ALA A 15 -6.83 8.04 -12.78
N TRP A 16 -5.59 7.95 -12.29
CA TRP A 16 -5.24 6.91 -11.31
C TRP A 16 -5.83 7.20 -9.94
N GLU A 17 -5.62 8.39 -9.38
CA GLU A 17 -6.13 8.77 -8.06
C GLU A 17 -7.68 8.81 -8.00
N THR A 18 -8.33 8.84 -9.17
CA THR A 18 -9.79 8.75 -9.30
C THR A 18 -10.28 7.35 -9.74
N SER A 19 -9.36 6.42 -10.01
CA SER A 19 -9.69 5.06 -10.45
C SER A 19 -10.26 4.19 -9.33
N GLU A 20 -11.13 3.25 -9.69
CA GLU A 20 -11.66 2.23 -8.78
C GLU A 20 -10.54 1.33 -8.23
N VAL A 21 -9.51 1.06 -9.05
CA VAL A 21 -8.33 0.27 -8.66
C VAL A 21 -7.56 0.97 -7.53
N TYR A 22 -7.32 2.27 -7.65
CA TYR A 22 -6.69 3.04 -6.58
C TYR A 22 -7.52 3.04 -5.29
N ARG A 23 -8.85 3.24 -5.39
CA ARG A 23 -9.73 3.22 -4.22
C ARG A 23 -9.70 1.87 -3.50
N ALA A 24 -9.74 0.76 -4.25
CA ALA A 24 -9.64 -0.58 -3.69
C ALA A 24 -8.30 -0.80 -2.95
N TYR A 25 -7.17 -0.37 -3.53
CA TYR A 25 -5.88 -0.46 -2.86
C TYR A 25 -5.77 0.48 -1.64
N GLN A 26 -6.37 1.66 -1.71
CA GLN A 26 -6.40 2.60 -0.59
C GLN A 26 -7.18 2.03 0.60
N GLU A 27 -8.35 1.45 0.35
CA GLU A 27 -9.18 0.78 1.37
C GLU A 27 -8.46 -0.43 1.97
N ALA A 28 -7.95 -1.33 1.12
CA ALA A 28 -7.19 -2.50 1.57
C ALA A 28 -5.95 -2.12 2.40
N LEU A 29 -5.23 -1.07 1.98
CA LEU A 29 -4.07 -0.56 2.73
C LEU A 29 -4.47 -0.02 4.09
N PHE A 30 -5.58 0.73 4.18
CA PHE A 30 -6.08 1.25 5.45
C PHE A 30 -6.40 0.11 6.42
N GLU A 31 -7.16 -0.89 5.97
CA GLU A 31 -7.49 -2.06 6.79
C GLU A 31 -6.25 -2.87 7.22
N ALA A 32 -5.29 -3.05 6.31
CA ALA A 32 -4.06 -3.79 6.62
C ALA A 32 -3.18 -3.04 7.64
N VAL A 33 -3.13 -1.70 7.56
CA VAL A 33 -2.41 -0.87 8.55
C VAL A 33 -3.08 -0.96 9.92
N GLU A 34 -4.41 -0.90 9.99
CA GLU A 34 -5.13 -1.05 11.26
C GLU A 34 -4.89 -2.43 11.88
N ARG A 35 -4.90 -3.51 11.08
CA ARG A 35 -4.56 -4.85 11.54
C ARG A 35 -3.10 -4.97 11.99
N CYS A 36 -2.18 -4.31 11.30
CA CYS A 36 -0.78 -4.25 11.71
C CYS A 36 -0.62 -3.54 13.05
N ARG A 37 -1.28 -2.41 13.26
CA ARG A 37 -1.29 -1.70 14.56
C ARG A 37 -1.86 -2.58 15.68
N ALA A 38 -2.96 -3.26 15.43
CA ALA A 38 -3.54 -4.19 16.40
C ALA A 38 -2.57 -5.34 16.76
N ALA A 39 -1.84 -5.87 15.77
CA ALA A 39 -0.83 -6.90 15.98
C ALA A 39 0.41 -6.36 16.73
N GLU A 40 0.80 -5.11 16.51
CA GLU A 40 1.88 -4.45 17.27
C GLU A 40 1.51 -4.33 18.75
N VAL A 41 0.30 -3.86 19.04
CA VAL A 41 -0.23 -3.81 20.41
C VAL A 41 -0.29 -5.22 21.00
N ALA A 42 -0.82 -6.20 20.28
CA ALA A 42 -0.90 -7.58 20.78
C ALA A 42 0.47 -8.18 21.10
N TYR A 43 1.51 -7.84 20.33
CA TYR A 43 2.89 -8.26 20.60
C TYR A 43 3.48 -7.55 21.82
N GLU A 44 3.25 -6.24 21.95
CA GLU A 44 3.73 -5.44 23.09
C GLU A 44 3.20 -5.95 24.44
N TRP A 45 1.96 -6.46 24.46
CA TRP A 45 1.31 -6.99 25.66
C TRP A 45 1.34 -8.52 25.77
N ALA A 46 2.10 -9.21 24.93
CA ALA A 46 2.19 -10.67 24.99
C ALA A 46 3.14 -11.12 26.11
N ASP A 47 2.68 -12.04 26.96
CA ASP A 47 3.54 -12.75 27.92
C ASP A 47 4.36 -13.85 27.20
N ASP A 48 5.44 -14.33 27.84
CA ASP A 48 6.35 -15.39 27.35
C ASP A 48 5.68 -16.56 26.58
N PRO A 49 4.60 -17.20 27.07
CA PRO A 49 3.98 -18.31 26.33
C PRO A 49 3.23 -17.88 25.06
N ALA A 50 2.79 -16.62 24.96
CA ALA A 50 2.06 -16.07 23.82
C ALA A 50 2.95 -15.29 22.86
N GLU A 51 4.13 -14.84 23.31
CA GLU A 51 5.05 -14.01 22.54
C GLU A 51 5.37 -14.57 21.14
N PRO A 52 5.70 -15.86 20.95
CA PRO A 52 6.05 -16.37 19.62
C PRO A 52 4.89 -16.27 18.61
N LEU A 53 3.66 -16.51 19.07
CA LEU A 53 2.47 -16.40 18.23
C LEU A 53 2.15 -14.95 17.90
N ALA A 54 2.25 -14.06 18.89
CA ALA A 54 2.03 -12.62 18.69
C ALA A 54 3.06 -12.04 17.71
N PHE A 55 4.33 -12.43 17.84
CA PHE A 55 5.39 -12.07 16.91
C PHE A 55 5.11 -12.56 15.48
N ALA A 56 4.71 -13.83 15.33
CA ALA A 56 4.37 -14.39 14.02
C ALA A 56 3.20 -13.63 13.35
N ASN A 57 2.18 -13.26 14.13
CA ASN A 57 1.04 -12.48 13.65
C ASN A 57 1.44 -11.06 13.24
N LEU A 58 2.32 -10.41 14.00
CA LEU A 58 2.88 -9.11 13.64
C LEU A 58 3.65 -9.17 12.31
N GLN A 59 4.51 -10.17 12.14
CA GLN A 59 5.28 -10.33 10.91
C GLN A 59 4.36 -10.61 9.71
N LYS A 60 3.28 -11.38 9.89
CA LYS A 60 2.26 -11.61 8.88
C LYS A 60 1.56 -10.30 8.47
N ALA A 61 1.15 -9.48 9.44
CA ALA A 61 0.48 -8.21 9.15
C ALA A 61 1.40 -7.21 8.42
N ARG A 62 2.69 -7.15 8.79
CA ARG A 62 3.70 -6.34 8.08
C ARG A 62 3.93 -6.80 6.64
N ALA A 63 3.98 -8.12 6.43
CA ALA A 63 4.12 -8.69 5.10
C ALA A 63 2.91 -8.36 4.20
N GLU A 64 1.71 -8.34 4.76
CA GLU A 64 0.50 -7.98 4.05
C GLU A 64 0.49 -6.51 3.61
N VAL A 65 0.81 -5.57 4.51
CA VAL A 65 0.97 -4.15 4.16
C VAL A 65 1.99 -3.98 3.02
N SER A 66 3.13 -4.67 3.12
CA SER A 66 4.17 -4.63 2.09
C SER A 66 3.69 -5.18 0.75
N THR A 67 2.89 -6.24 0.78
CA THR A 67 2.30 -6.87 -0.42
C THR A 67 1.35 -5.91 -1.12
N ILE A 68 0.42 -5.30 -0.37
CA ILE A 68 -0.54 -4.34 -0.91
C ILE A 68 0.18 -3.14 -1.56
N LEU A 69 1.20 -2.59 -0.90
CA LEU A 69 1.98 -1.47 -1.46
C LEU A 69 2.72 -1.86 -2.74
N ARG A 70 3.27 -3.07 -2.80
CA ARG A 70 3.94 -3.60 -3.99
C ARG A 70 2.94 -3.75 -5.15
N GLU A 71 1.81 -4.38 -4.90
CA GLU A 71 0.77 -4.60 -5.90
C GLU A 71 0.16 -3.29 -6.40
N ALA A 72 -0.13 -2.34 -5.50
CA ALA A 72 -0.59 -1.00 -5.87
C ALA A 72 0.42 -0.28 -6.78
N ARG A 73 1.73 -0.43 -6.50
CA ARG A 73 2.80 0.14 -7.33
C ARG A 73 2.88 -0.53 -8.71
N GLU A 74 2.72 -1.84 -8.78
CA GLU A 74 2.70 -2.60 -10.03
C GLU A 74 1.47 -2.24 -10.88
N ALA A 75 0.29 -2.16 -10.27
CA ALA A 75 -0.95 -1.75 -10.93
C ALA A 75 -0.84 -0.31 -11.47
N TRP A 76 -0.29 0.61 -10.68
CA TRP A 76 -0.02 1.98 -11.13
C TRP A 76 0.95 2.00 -12.32
N ARG A 77 2.04 1.22 -12.29
CA ARG A 77 2.99 1.13 -13.41
C ARG A 77 2.31 0.62 -14.68
N ASN A 78 1.58 -0.49 -14.57
CA ASN A 78 0.89 -1.10 -15.70
C ASN A 78 -0.16 -0.14 -16.31
N GLY A 79 -0.92 0.57 -15.47
CA GLY A 79 -1.88 1.58 -15.93
C GLY A 79 -1.20 2.71 -16.73
N ASN A 80 -0.05 3.19 -16.27
CA ASN A 80 0.70 4.22 -17.00
C ASN A 80 1.39 3.71 -18.27
N ASP A 81 1.79 2.43 -18.31
CA ASP A 81 2.43 1.83 -19.49
C ASP A 81 1.43 1.63 -20.65
N VAL A 82 0.18 1.25 -20.35
CA VAL A 82 -0.90 1.13 -21.37
C VAL A 82 -1.28 2.48 -21.98
N GLU A 83 -1.36 3.54 -21.16
CA GLU A 83 -1.63 4.91 -21.63
C GLU A 83 -0.53 5.44 -22.56
N ARG A 84 0.70 4.92 -22.45
CA ARG A 84 1.88 5.39 -23.19
C ARG A 84 2.08 4.73 -24.56
N VAL A 85 1.61 3.51 -24.74
CA VAL A 85 1.71 2.75 -26.00
C VAL A 85 0.55 3.08 -26.96
N SER A 86 -0.54 3.63 -26.41
CA SER A 86 -1.75 3.97 -27.17
C SER A 86 -1.72 5.37 -27.80
N HIS A 87 -0.58 6.08 -27.72
CA HIS A 87 -0.39 7.47 -28.16
C HIS A 87 0.72 7.65 -29.19
#